data_AF-A0A3L7XYU1-F1
#
_entry.id   AF-A0A3L7XYU1-F1
#
_cell.length_a   1.000
_cell.length_b   1.000
_cell.length_c   1.000
_cell.angle_alpha   90.00
_cell.angle_beta   90.00
_cell.angle_gamma   90.00
#
_symmetry.space_group_name_H-M   'P 1'
#
loop_
_entity.id
_entity.type
_entity.pdbx_description
1 polymer ?
#
loop_
_entity_poly.entity_id
_entity_poly.type
_entity_poly.pdbx_seq_one_letter_code
_entity_poly.pdbx_strand_id
1 'polypeptide(L)'
;MRLESMTITIGKMPKENHTMIHSNTALLEVLPACSAALRSDQAAGRAELLLELVDALIYEVNHQLGTTQHDALLEPFEHFASAHAANDFAQLADILDFEIMPLLALAEPA
;
A
#
# COMPACT_ATOMS: atom_id res chain seq x y z
N MET A 1 -24.58 2.78 -39.22
CA MET A 1 -24.25 2.14 -37.92
C MET A 1 -24.00 0.66 -38.16
N ARG A 2 -22.75 0.21 -38.01
CA ARG A 2 -22.39 -1.20 -37.83
C ARG A 2 -21.35 -1.22 -36.70
N LEU A 3 -21.65 -1.94 -35.62
CA LEU A 3 -20.68 -2.28 -34.58
C LEU A 3 -19.76 -3.35 -35.16
N GLU A 4 -18.48 -3.04 -35.33
CA GLU A 4 -17.47 -4.06 -35.54
C GLU A 4 -17.01 -4.58 -34.18
N SER A 5 -17.15 -5.90 -34.01
CA SER A 5 -16.73 -6.66 -32.84
C SER A 5 -15.23 -6.51 -32.62
N MET A 6 -14.83 -5.90 -31.49
CA MET A 6 -13.44 -5.96 -31.02
C MET A 6 -13.22 -7.27 -30.26
N THR A 7 -12.58 -8.21 -30.94
CA THR A 7 -11.97 -9.41 -30.36
C THR A 7 -10.84 -9.01 -29.43
N ILE A 8 -11.01 -9.17 -28.12
CA ILE A 8 -9.90 -9.02 -27.17
C ILE A 8 -9.05 -10.30 -27.24
N THR A 9 -7.98 -10.24 -28.02
CA THR A 9 -6.93 -11.25 -28.04
C THR A 9 -6.21 -11.23 -26.69
N ILE A 10 -6.18 -12.36 -25.98
CA ILE A 10 -5.35 -12.57 -24.78
C ILE A 10 -3.88 -12.65 -25.25
N GLY A 11 -3.32 -11.49 -25.57
CA GLY A 11 -1.88 -11.32 -25.72
C GLY A 11 -1.26 -11.31 -24.33
N LYS A 12 -0.18 -12.10 -24.16
CA LYS A 12 0.74 -12.03 -23.01
C LYS A 12 0.85 -10.60 -22.49
N MET A 13 0.41 -10.38 -21.24
CA MET A 13 0.65 -9.12 -20.56
C MET A 13 2.16 -8.88 -20.48
N PRO A 14 2.67 -7.71 -20.90
CA PRO A 14 4.04 -7.31 -20.63
C PRO A 14 4.23 -7.19 -19.11
N LYS A 15 5.38 -7.65 -18.63
CA LYS A 15 5.81 -7.67 -17.21
C LYS A 15 6.10 -6.27 -16.63
N GLU A 16 5.39 -5.24 -17.08
CA GLU A 16 5.70 -3.84 -16.78
C GLU A 16 4.41 -3.04 -16.65
N ASN A 17 3.64 -3.33 -15.59
CA ASN A 17 2.64 -2.42 -15.04
C ASN A 17 2.30 -2.85 -13.62
N HIS A 18 3.33 -3.03 -12.78
CA HIS A 18 3.11 -2.75 -11.36
C HIS A 18 2.84 -1.26 -11.30
N THR A 19 1.64 -0.89 -10.86
CA THR A 19 1.26 0.48 -10.58
C THR A 19 2.18 0.98 -9.47
N MET A 20 3.37 1.45 -9.85
CA MET A 20 4.34 2.01 -8.94
C MET A 20 3.68 3.26 -8.34
N ILE A 21 3.32 3.16 -7.06
CA ILE A 21 2.91 4.31 -6.26
C ILE A 21 4.14 5.21 -6.17
N HIS A 22 4.25 6.19 -7.08
CA HIS A 22 5.47 6.98 -7.32
C HIS A 22 5.56 8.27 -6.48
N SER A 23 4.73 8.45 -5.45
CA SER A 23 4.76 9.65 -4.60
C SER A 23 3.99 9.43 -3.29
N ASN A 24 4.42 10.09 -2.21
CA ASN A 24 3.72 10.15 -0.92
C ASN A 24 2.22 10.45 -1.08
N THR A 25 1.90 11.32 -2.04
CA THR A 25 0.52 11.68 -2.41
C THR A 25 -0.28 10.45 -2.85
N ALA A 26 0.31 9.61 -3.68
CA ALA A 26 -0.34 8.40 -4.18
C ALA A 26 -0.45 7.31 -3.09
N LEU A 27 0.48 7.26 -2.13
CA LEU A 27 0.41 6.31 -1.01
C LEU A 27 -0.68 6.72 -0.02
N LEU A 28 -0.75 8.00 0.35
CA LEU A 28 -1.80 8.56 1.21
C LEU A 28 -3.21 8.42 0.59
N GLU A 29 -3.33 8.43 -0.73
CA GLU A 29 -4.60 8.20 -1.43
C GLU A 29 -5.05 6.72 -1.39
N VAL A 30 -4.11 5.78 -1.36
CA VAL A 30 -4.40 4.34 -1.39
C VAL A 30 -4.53 3.73 0.00
N LEU A 31 -3.85 4.29 1.01
CA LEU A 31 -3.86 3.81 2.40
C LEU A 31 -5.27 3.66 3.00
N PRO A 32 -6.22 4.61 2.84
CA PRO A 32 -7.58 4.45 3.35
C PRO A 32 -8.32 3.27 2.72
N ALA A 33 -8.10 3.01 1.43
CA ALA A 33 -8.69 1.87 0.73
C ALA A 33 -8.09 0.55 1.23
N CYS A 34 -6.77 0.51 1.47
CA CYS A 34 -6.11 -0.65 2.07
C CYS A 34 -6.62 -0.93 3.48
N SER A 35 -6.75 0.11 4.30
CA SER A 35 -7.28 0.03 5.67
C SER A 35 -8.74 -0.48 5.68
N ALA A 36 -9.58 0.01 4.77
CA ALA A 36 -10.94 -0.49 4.59
C ALA A 36 -10.98 -1.96 4.10
N ALA A 37 -10.08 -2.35 3.21
CA ALA A 37 -9.97 -3.72 2.71
C ALA A 37 -9.54 -4.70 3.80
N LEU A 38 -8.60 -4.31 4.66
CA LEU A 38 -8.15 -5.11 5.81
C LEU A 38 -9.27 -5.36 6.84
N ARG A 39 -10.13 -4.37 7.04
CA ARG A 39 -11.33 -4.49 7.90
C ARG A 39 -12.49 -5.21 7.22
N SER A 40 -12.45 -5.43 5.91
CA SER A 40 -13.54 -6.12 5.20
C SER A 40 -13.49 -7.62 5.46
N ASP A 41 -14.63 -8.31 5.53
CA ASP A 41 -14.71 -9.77 5.65
C ASP A 41 -14.32 -10.54 4.37
N GLN A 42 -13.89 -9.85 3.31
CA GLN A 42 -13.46 -10.49 2.07
C GLN A 42 -11.99 -10.93 2.16
N ALA A 43 -11.76 -12.22 2.33
CA ALA A 43 -10.40 -12.80 2.38
C ALA A 43 -9.69 -12.79 1.02
N ALA A 44 -10.43 -12.75 -0.09
CA ALA A 44 -9.86 -12.76 -1.44
C ALA A 44 -9.12 -11.45 -1.72
N GLY A 45 -7.85 -11.55 -2.12
CA GLY A 45 -7.01 -10.40 -2.49
C GLY A 45 -6.35 -9.67 -1.32
N ARG A 46 -6.63 -10.00 -0.05
CA ARG A 46 -5.98 -9.34 1.11
C ARG A 46 -4.47 -9.54 1.13
N ALA A 47 -4.00 -10.74 0.81
CA ALA A 47 -2.57 -11.05 0.82
C ALA A 47 -1.82 -10.30 -0.30
N GLU A 48 -2.42 -10.19 -1.48
CA GLU A 48 -1.86 -9.46 -2.62
C GLU A 48 -1.83 -7.95 -2.31
N LEU A 49 -2.92 -7.41 -1.76
CA LEU A 49 -3.01 -6.02 -1.33
C LEU A 49 -2.02 -5.68 -0.21
N LEU A 50 -1.79 -6.60 0.74
CA LEU A 50 -0.78 -6.42 1.79
C LEU A 50 0.63 -6.40 1.23
N LEU A 51 0.93 -7.26 0.25
CA LEU A 51 2.24 -7.32 -0.36
C LEU A 51 2.54 -6.03 -1.16
N GLU A 52 1.57 -5.55 -1.95
CA GLU A 52 1.67 -4.28 -2.66
C GLU A 52 1.81 -3.08 -1.72
N LEU A 53 1.06 -3.08 -0.61
CA LEU A 53 1.13 -2.04 0.40
C LEU A 53 2.51 -1.98 1.07
N VAL A 54 3.08 -3.14 1.43
CA VAL A 54 4.41 -3.21 2.04
C VAL A 54 5.49 -2.72 1.08
N ASP A 55 5.45 -3.13 -0.19
CA ASP A 55 6.40 -2.68 -1.20
C ASP A 55 6.31 -1.15 -1.40
N ALA A 56 5.10 -0.59 -1.44
CA ALA A 56 4.90 0.85 -1.58
C ALA A 56 5.39 1.63 -0.35
N LEU A 57 5.15 1.12 0.86
CA LEU A 57 5.64 1.70 2.11
C LEU A 57 7.17 1.69 2.18
N ILE A 58 7.80 0.57 1.82
CA ILE A 58 9.27 0.45 1.78
C ILE A 58 9.85 1.41 0.75
N TYR A 59 9.25 1.51 -0.43
CA TYR A 59 9.70 2.42 -1.48
C TYR A 59 9.67 3.87 -1.00
N GLU A 60 8.53 4.32 -0.47
CA GLU A 60 8.31 5.69 -0.01
C GLU A 60 9.29 6.07 1.10
N VAL A 61 9.45 5.19 2.09
CA VAL A 61 10.34 5.41 3.23
C VAL A 61 11.80 5.51 2.82
N ASN A 62 12.24 4.68 1.87
CA ASN A 62 13.64 4.68 1.45
C ASN A 62 13.99 5.75 0.41
N HIS A 63 13.01 6.29 -0.32
CA HIS A 63 13.28 7.14 -1.48
C HIS A 63 12.68 8.56 -1.41
N GLN A 64 11.69 8.80 -0.56
CA GLN A 64 10.94 10.07 -0.56
C GLN A 64 10.93 10.76 0.81
N LEU A 65 11.18 10.03 1.89
CA LEU A 65 11.17 10.56 3.25
C LEU A 65 12.57 11.05 3.70
N GLY A 66 12.59 12.20 4.36
CA GLY A 66 13.77 12.67 5.10
C GLY A 66 14.14 11.72 6.25
N THR A 67 15.40 11.79 6.70
CA THR A 67 15.95 10.88 7.73
C THR A 67 15.17 10.90 9.05
N THR A 68 14.62 12.05 9.44
CA THR A 68 13.80 12.17 10.67
C THR A 68 12.48 11.40 10.58
N GLN A 69 11.84 11.39 9.41
CA GLN A 69 10.60 10.65 9.16
C GLN A 69 10.86 9.16 9.00
N HIS A 70 12.00 8.79 8.41
CA HIS A 70 12.44 7.39 8.33
C HIS A 70 12.57 6.79 9.73
N ASP A 71 13.28 7.46 10.65
CA ASP A 71 13.46 6.97 12.03
C ASP A 71 12.14 6.88 12.80
N ALA A 72 11.22 7.83 12.60
CA ALA A 72 9.91 7.82 13.25
C ALA A 72 9.00 6.67 12.79
N LEU A 73 9.24 6.11 11.60
CA LEU A 73 8.45 5.02 11.04
C LEU A 73 8.97 3.62 11.40
N LEU A 74 10.17 3.50 11.97
CA LEU A 74 10.75 2.20 12.33
C LEU A 74 9.86 1.42 13.32
N GLU A 75 9.45 2.05 14.43
CA GLU A 75 8.59 1.43 15.44
C GLU A 75 7.21 1.04 14.88
N PRO A 76 6.47 1.91 14.15
CA PRO A 76 5.26 1.52 13.44
C PRO A 76 5.42 0.33 12.48
N PHE A 77 6.56 0.23 11.78
CA PHE A 77 6.83 -0.92 10.91
C PHE A 77 7.07 -2.22 11.68
N GLU A 78 7.70 -2.16 12.86
CA GLU A 78 7.84 -3.32 13.73
C GLU A 78 6.48 -3.81 14.22
N HIS A 79 5.60 -2.90 14.63
CA HIS A 79 4.21 -3.23 14.98
C HIS A 79 3.47 -3.85 13.80
N PHE A 80 3.62 -3.27 12.59
CA PHE A 80 2.99 -3.78 11.37
C PHE A 80 3.47 -5.19 11.04
N ALA A 81 4.78 -5.46 11.11
CA ALA A 81 5.35 -6.78 10.86
C ALA A 81 4.86 -7.83 11.88
N SER A 82 4.74 -7.44 13.14
CA SER A 82 4.20 -8.29 14.21
C SER A 82 2.72 -8.65 13.97
N ALA A 83 1.88 -7.65 13.65
CA ALA A 83 0.47 -7.86 13.33
C ALA A 83 0.28 -8.72 12.07
N HIS A 84 1.14 -8.53 11.06
CA HIS A 84 1.15 -9.34 9.84
C HIS A 84 1.50 -10.81 10.14
N ALA A 85 2.54 -11.05 10.96
CA ALA A 85 2.91 -12.40 11.36
C ALA A 85 1.80 -13.11 12.16
N ALA A 86 1.02 -12.36 12.92
CA ALA A 86 -0.15 -12.85 13.66
C ALA A 86 -1.42 -13.03 12.80
N ASN A 87 -1.40 -12.59 11.53
CA ASN A 87 -2.59 -12.44 10.67
C ASN A 87 -3.70 -11.59 11.31
N ASP A 88 -3.31 -10.61 12.14
CA ASP A 88 -4.25 -9.72 12.81
C ASP A 88 -4.59 -8.53 11.90
N PHE A 89 -5.54 -8.76 10.99
CA PHE A 89 -5.95 -7.76 10.01
C PHE A 89 -6.62 -6.52 10.63
N ALA A 90 -7.23 -6.66 11.80
CA ALA A 90 -7.79 -5.52 12.52
C ALA A 90 -6.67 -4.62 13.04
N GLN A 91 -5.67 -5.22 13.69
CA GLN A 91 -4.49 -4.50 14.17
C GLN A 91 -3.69 -3.89 13.02
N LEU A 92 -3.56 -4.57 11.88
CA LEU A 92 -2.91 -4.01 10.69
C LEU A 92 -3.60 -2.74 10.20
N ALA A 93 -4.93 -2.72 10.16
CA ALA A 93 -5.68 -1.55 9.75
C ALA A 93 -5.52 -0.38 10.75
N ASP A 94 -5.48 -0.69 12.04
CA ASP A 94 -5.29 0.33 13.08
C ASP A 94 -3.88 0.93 13.05
N ILE A 95 -2.83 0.13 12.84
CA ILE A 95 -1.46 0.62 12.68
C ILE A 95 -1.36 1.54 11.45
N LEU A 96 -2.00 1.18 10.33
CA LEU A 96 -2.03 2.05 9.16
C LEU A 96 -2.71 3.39 9.45
N ASP A 97 -3.86 3.38 10.12
CA ASP A 97 -4.64 4.59 10.35
C ASP A 97 -4.05 5.51 11.42
N PHE A 98 -3.49 4.94 12.49
CA PHE A 98 -3.12 5.69 13.68
C PHE A 98 -1.62 5.88 13.87
N GLU A 99 -0.79 5.03 13.26
CA GLU A 99 0.67 5.11 13.41
C GLU A 99 1.33 5.56 12.10
N ILE A 100 1.07 4.88 10.99
CA ILE A 100 1.79 5.11 9.72
C ILE A 100 1.25 6.33 8.95
N MET A 101 -0.05 6.39 8.69
CA MET A 101 -0.64 7.48 7.89
C MET A 101 -0.42 8.89 8.49
N PRO A 102 -0.53 9.12 9.82
CA PRO A 102 -0.23 10.43 10.40
C PRO A 102 1.22 10.87 10.19
N LEU A 103 2.16 9.93 10.28
CA LEU A 103 3.59 10.22 10.05
C LEU A 103 3.88 10.53 8.59
N LEU A 104 3.25 9.81 7.66
CA LEU A 104 3.37 10.08 6.23
C LEU A 104 2.71 11.42 5.83
N ALA A 105 1.57 11.78 6.43
CA ALA A 105 0.89 13.05 6.18
C ALA A 105 1.67 14.27 6.66
N LEU A 106 2.53 14.09 7.67
CA LEU A 106 3.43 15.14 8.20
C LEU A 106 4.81 15.10 7.58
N ALA A 107 5.08 14.17 6.66
CA ALA A 107 6.39 14.02 6.08
C ALA A 107 6.70 15.13 5.07
N GLU A 108 7.84 15.78 5.27
CA GLU A 108 8.43 16.66 4.27
C GLU A 108 9.26 15.82 3.30
N PRO A 109 9.24 16.15 1.99
CA PRO A 109 10.05 15.45 1.00
C PRO A 109 11.55 15.66 1.27
N ALA A 110 12.34 14.61 1.00
CA ALA A 110 13.80 14.63 1.13
C ALA A 110 14.52 15.59 0.16
#